data_AF-A0A9P7FYU8-F1
#
_entry.id   AF-A0A9P7FYU8-F1
#
_cell.length_a   1.000
_cell.length_b   1.000
_cell.length_c   1.000
_cell.angle_alpha   90.00
_cell.angle_beta   90.00
_cell.angle_gamma   90.00
#
_symmetry.space_group_name_H-M   'P 1'
#
loop_
_entity.id
_entity.type
_entity.pdbx_description
1 polymer ?
#
loop_
_entity_poly.entity_id
_entity_poly.type
_entity_poly.pdbx_seq_one_letter_code
_entity_poly.pdbx_strand_id
1 'polypeptide(L)'
;MKSFAWTIVPSLLATGFALGAFPLSSVQRVSNLQTVPNKFIVEVDTVADIHGKRSLSPHEDLYENLRKRAVGFEVNKEFNAHNIFVGAALTLNSEKDVAALLSTPGVKAIRPVTQFQRPNPVFTQSVYGPKDPVVPVDTQSTHKMTGVDKVHALGITGQGIKIGIIDTGIDYTHPSLGAGFGKGKKVIGGYDFVGDNYDGTNTPVPDHNPLDQCAGHGTHVAGIIGANPGNAFNISGVAYGASLSAYRIFGCTGGTEDDVIIDALLRGFQEGQDILTLSLGVSRGW
;
A
#
# COMPACT_ATOMS: atom_id res chain seq x y z
N MET A 1 -14.05 67.23 55.67
CA MET A 1 -14.04 65.77 55.44
C MET A 1 -13.73 65.53 53.97
N LYS A 2 -12.65 64.80 53.68
CA LYS A 2 -12.00 64.72 52.36
C LYS A 2 -12.73 63.72 51.46
N SER A 3 -13.09 64.17 50.25
CA SER A 3 -13.51 63.31 49.13
C SER A 3 -12.26 62.77 48.45
N PHE A 4 -12.17 61.45 48.27
CA PHE A 4 -11.14 60.80 47.48
C PHE A 4 -11.82 59.98 46.38
N ALA A 5 -11.68 60.44 45.14
CA ALA A 5 -12.06 59.71 43.95
C ALA A 5 -11.03 58.61 43.67
N TRP A 6 -11.47 57.37 43.53
CA TRP A 6 -10.66 56.28 42.99
C TRP A 6 -11.13 55.98 41.57
N THR A 7 -10.32 56.37 40.60
CA THR A 7 -10.38 55.95 39.20
C THR A 7 -9.99 54.48 39.10
N ILE A 8 -10.91 53.63 38.66
CA ILE A 8 -10.61 52.26 38.24
C ILE A 8 -10.13 52.32 36.78
N VAL A 9 -8.85 52.04 36.56
CA VAL A 9 -8.27 51.82 35.23
C VAL A 9 -8.52 50.35 34.86
N PRO A 10 -9.23 50.02 33.76
CA PRO A 10 -9.26 48.66 33.27
C PRO A 10 -7.95 48.35 32.55
N SER A 11 -7.19 47.40 33.08
CA SER A 11 -6.04 46.79 32.41
C SER A 11 -6.50 45.91 31.25
N LEU A 12 -6.36 46.40 30.02
CA LEU A 12 -6.45 45.57 28.81
C LEU A 12 -5.21 44.66 28.73
N LEU A 13 -5.36 43.42 29.17
CA LEU A 13 -4.45 42.33 28.82
C LEU A 13 -4.79 41.87 27.39
N ALA A 14 -4.06 42.39 26.41
CA ALA A 14 -4.06 41.85 25.06
C ALA A 14 -3.31 40.50 25.07
N THR A 15 -4.05 39.39 25.12
CA THR A 15 -3.51 38.07 24.81
C THR A 15 -3.28 37.98 23.30
N GLY A 16 -2.08 38.35 22.87
CA GLY A 16 -1.62 38.06 21.52
C GLY A 16 -1.47 36.56 21.34
N PHE A 17 -2.43 35.93 20.66
CA PHE A 17 -2.20 34.62 20.06
C PHE A 17 -1.14 34.81 18.98
N ALA A 18 0.12 34.50 19.32
CA ALA A 18 1.14 34.28 18.31
C ALA A 18 0.79 32.97 17.59
N LEU A 19 -0.01 33.08 16.53
CA LEU A 19 -0.05 32.07 15.48
C LEU A 19 1.34 32.06 14.86
N GLY A 20 2.22 31.21 15.39
CA GLY A 20 3.49 30.89 14.74
C GLY A 20 3.17 30.27 13.39
N ALA A 21 3.15 31.09 12.34
CA ALA A 21 3.20 30.60 10.98
C ALA A 21 4.57 29.98 10.78
N PHE A 22 4.71 28.69 11.11
CA PHE A 22 5.88 27.92 10.69
C PHE A 22 5.82 27.85 9.17
N PRO A 23 6.78 28.45 8.45
CA PRO A 23 6.79 28.31 7.00
C PRO A 23 6.98 26.82 6.70
N LEU A 24 6.14 26.22 5.85
CA LEU A 24 6.32 24.81 5.47
C LEU A 24 7.73 24.54 4.91
N SER A 25 8.40 25.56 4.37
CA SER A 25 9.79 25.49 3.94
C SER A 25 10.80 25.29 5.07
N SER A 26 10.47 25.56 6.34
CA SER A 26 11.33 25.26 7.50
C SER A 26 11.15 23.84 8.03
N VAL A 27 10.19 23.07 7.51
CA VAL A 27 10.08 21.64 7.81
C VAL A 27 11.14 20.93 6.97
N GLN A 28 12.24 20.56 7.62
CA GLN A 28 13.26 19.73 7.02
C GLN A 28 12.65 18.32 6.81
N ARG A 29 12.19 18.03 5.59
CA ARG A 29 11.79 16.65 5.21
C ARG A 29 13.03 15.79 5.16
N VAL A 30 13.41 15.23 6.31
CA VAL A 30 14.40 14.16 6.37
C VAL A 30 13.68 12.86 5.98
N SER A 31 13.90 12.39 4.77
CA SER A 31 13.44 11.06 4.35
C SER A 31 14.51 10.05 4.75
N ASN A 32 14.23 9.23 5.77
CA ASN A 32 15.06 8.07 6.14
C ASN A 32 14.74 6.82 5.31
N LEU A 33 13.99 6.96 4.21
CA LEU A 33 13.70 5.83 3.34
C LEU A 33 14.96 5.38 2.63
N GLN A 34 15.24 4.09 2.75
CA GLN A 34 16.26 3.42 1.99
C GLN A 34 15.84 3.42 0.53
N THR A 35 16.42 4.31 -0.26
CA THR A 35 16.30 4.33 -1.71
C THR A 35 17.14 3.21 -2.28
N VAL A 36 16.63 2.55 -3.32
CA VAL A 36 17.41 1.59 -4.10
C VAL A 36 18.35 2.40 -5.02
N PRO A 37 19.67 2.23 -4.92
CA PRO A 37 20.62 2.99 -5.72
C PRO A 37 20.32 2.87 -7.22
N ASN A 38 20.36 3.99 -7.93
CA ASN A 38 20.15 4.09 -9.37
C ASN A 38 18.80 3.60 -9.92
N LYS A 39 17.85 3.20 -9.07
CA LYS A 39 16.55 2.70 -9.52
C LYS A 39 15.48 3.77 -9.38
N PHE A 40 14.74 4.02 -10.46
CA PHE A 40 13.76 5.11 -10.56
C PHE A 40 12.44 4.62 -11.14
N ILE A 41 11.34 5.07 -10.55
CA ILE A 41 10.05 5.12 -11.22
C ILE A 41 10.02 6.34 -12.13
N VAL A 42 9.82 6.12 -13.43
CA VAL A 42 9.76 7.13 -14.47
C VAL A 42 8.34 7.19 -15.00
N GLU A 43 7.68 8.33 -14.81
CA GLU A 43 6.34 8.60 -15.33
C GLU A 43 6.48 9.33 -16.68
N VAL A 44 5.71 8.88 -17.68
CA VAL A 44 5.79 9.42 -19.05
C VAL A 44 4.47 10.00 -19.54
N ASP A 45 4.56 10.86 -20.55
CA ASP A 45 3.42 11.30 -21.35
C ASP A 45 2.66 10.13 -21.98
N THR A 46 1.33 10.25 -22.02
CA THR A 46 0.52 9.29 -22.76
C THR A 46 0.59 9.62 -24.25
N VAL A 47 0.46 8.62 -25.13
CA VAL A 47 0.61 8.73 -26.60
C VAL A 47 -0.12 9.94 -27.23
N ALA A 48 -1.18 10.45 -26.60
CA ALA A 48 -1.91 11.65 -27.03
C ALA A 48 -1.05 12.93 -27.12
N ASP A 49 0.06 13.01 -26.37
CA ASP A 49 0.91 14.20 -26.27
C ASP A 49 2.20 14.11 -27.13
N ILE A 50 2.47 12.96 -27.76
CA ILE A 50 3.68 12.75 -28.58
C ILE A 50 3.38 13.10 -30.04
N HIS A 51 3.56 14.39 -30.40
CA HIS A 51 3.45 14.82 -31.78
C HIS A 51 4.61 14.32 -32.63
N GLY A 52 4.31 13.41 -33.57
CA GLY A 52 5.14 13.15 -34.74
C GLY A 52 6.17 12.03 -34.59
N LYS A 53 5.72 10.78 -34.70
CA LYS A 53 6.25 9.71 -35.57
C LYS A 53 5.38 8.48 -35.35
N ARG A 54 4.76 7.98 -36.42
CA ARG A 54 3.99 6.73 -36.40
C ARG A 54 4.86 5.61 -35.81
N SER A 55 4.37 4.94 -34.76
CA SER A 55 4.64 3.52 -34.38
C SER A 55 5.31 3.20 -33.04
N LEU A 56 5.74 4.15 -32.20
CA LEU A 56 6.36 3.81 -30.89
C LEU A 56 5.37 3.89 -29.72
N SER A 57 5.46 2.96 -28.77
CA SER A 57 4.78 3.08 -27.46
C SER A 57 5.46 4.18 -26.63
N PRO A 58 4.80 4.73 -25.58
CA PRO A 58 5.45 5.71 -24.69
C PRO A 58 6.75 5.19 -24.07
N HIS A 59 6.79 3.90 -23.75
CA HIS A 59 7.97 3.21 -23.23
C HIS A 59 9.09 3.17 -24.26
N GLU A 60 8.81 2.74 -25.50
CA GLU A 60 9.85 2.65 -26.52
C GLU A 60 10.36 4.04 -26.94
N ASP A 61 9.49 5.07 -26.96
CA ASP A 61 9.94 6.44 -27.19
C ASP A 61 10.88 6.94 -26.08
N LEU A 62 10.56 6.67 -24.81
CA LEU A 62 11.47 6.94 -23.69
C LEU A 62 12.82 6.24 -23.90
N TYR A 63 12.82 4.94 -24.20
CA TYR A 63 14.03 4.13 -24.32
C TYR A 63 14.91 4.58 -25.49
N GLU A 64 14.30 4.89 -26.63
CA GLU A 64 15.01 5.42 -27.79
C GLU A 64 15.66 6.79 -27.49
N ASN A 65 14.98 7.66 -26.74
CA ASN A 65 15.56 8.94 -26.35
C ASN A 65 16.71 8.77 -25.35
N LEU A 66 16.61 7.83 -24.40
CA LEU A 66 17.70 7.51 -23.47
C LEU A 66 18.93 6.94 -24.19
N ARG A 67 18.73 5.99 -25.12
CA ARG A 67 19.81 5.41 -25.94
C ARG A 67 20.52 6.48 -26.79
N LYS A 68 19.77 7.40 -27.42
CA LYS A 68 20.34 8.53 -28.18
C LYS A 68 21.18 9.48 -27.33
N ARG A 69 20.89 9.54 -26.04
CA ARG A 69 21.64 10.33 -25.04
C ARG A 69 22.79 9.55 -24.41
N ALA A 70 23.07 8.33 -24.91
CA ALA A 70 24.07 7.41 -24.38
C ALA A 70 23.85 7.05 -22.89
N VAL A 71 22.61 7.10 -22.42
CA VAL A 71 22.25 6.67 -21.06
C VAL A 71 22.17 5.14 -21.05
N GLY A 72 22.96 4.50 -20.18
CA GLY A 72 22.86 3.06 -19.94
C GLY A 72 21.80 2.75 -18.90
N PHE A 73 20.88 1.84 -19.20
CA PHE A 73 19.79 1.47 -18.29
C PHE A 73 19.33 0.02 -18.48
N GLU A 74 18.69 -0.51 -17.43
CA GLU A 74 17.92 -1.75 -17.43
C GLU A 74 16.44 -1.41 -17.18
N VAL A 75 15.54 -2.09 -17.90
CA VAL A 75 14.10 -1.99 -17.66
C VAL A 75 13.70 -3.07 -16.66
N ASN A 76 13.34 -2.67 -15.44
CA ASN A 76 12.89 -3.62 -14.42
C ASN A 76 11.40 -3.97 -14.59
N LYS A 77 10.58 -2.95 -14.89
CA LYS A 77 9.13 -3.11 -15.06
C LYS A 77 8.56 -2.00 -15.94
N GLU A 78 7.67 -2.36 -16.85
CA GLU A 78 6.79 -1.41 -17.53
C GLU A 78 5.43 -1.36 -16.85
N PHE A 79 4.92 -0.15 -16.67
CA PHE A 79 3.58 0.14 -16.19
C PHE A 79 2.76 0.72 -17.32
N ASN A 80 1.65 0.06 -17.64
CA ASN A 80 0.76 0.48 -18.72
C ASN A 80 -0.71 0.34 -18.29
N ALA A 81 -1.12 1.19 -17.35
CA ALA A 81 -2.52 1.33 -16.95
C ALA A 81 -3.08 2.62 -17.55
N HIS A 82 -3.74 2.50 -18.71
CA HIS A 82 -4.37 3.63 -19.38
C HIS A 82 -5.23 4.46 -18.41
N ASN A 83 -5.08 5.78 -18.46
CA ASN A 83 -5.76 6.76 -17.61
C ASN A 83 -5.41 6.75 -16.11
N ILE A 84 -4.51 5.87 -15.67
CA ILE A 84 -4.01 5.87 -14.28
C ILE A 84 -2.52 6.17 -14.23
N PHE A 85 -1.70 5.34 -14.87
CA PHE A 85 -0.27 5.46 -14.80
C PHE A 85 0.40 4.79 -16.01
N VAL A 86 1.23 5.56 -16.70
CA VAL A 86 2.09 5.06 -17.77
C VAL A 86 3.52 5.46 -17.42
N GLY A 87 4.41 4.46 -17.35
CA GLY A 87 5.75 4.67 -16.87
C GLY A 87 6.57 3.38 -16.82
N ALA A 88 7.79 3.45 -16.30
CA ALA A 88 8.64 2.30 -16.09
C ALA A 88 9.47 2.43 -14.82
N ALA A 89 9.76 1.30 -14.18
CA ALA A 89 10.85 1.19 -13.23
C ALA A 89 12.14 0.87 -14.00
N LEU A 90 13.13 1.76 -13.90
CA LEU A 90 14.42 1.66 -14.58
C LEU A 90 15.58 1.69 -13.59
N THR A 91 16.58 0.85 -13.79
CA THR A 91 17.88 0.96 -13.11
C THR A 91 18.87 1.61 -14.07
N LEU A 92 19.44 2.75 -13.69
CA LEU A 92 20.51 3.40 -14.45
C LEU A 92 21.85 2.71 -14.17
N ASN A 93 22.69 2.61 -15.20
CA ASN A 93 24.05 2.09 -15.05
C ASN A 93 24.97 3.09 -14.32
N SER A 94 24.60 4.38 -14.29
CA SER A 94 25.37 5.44 -13.64
C SER A 94 24.47 6.52 -13.02
N GLU A 95 24.78 6.91 -11.78
CA GLU A 95 24.12 8.02 -11.07
C GLU A 95 24.26 9.36 -11.82
N LYS A 96 25.29 9.50 -12.65
CA LYS A 96 25.53 10.70 -13.45
C LYS A 96 24.46 10.94 -14.51
N ASP A 97 23.73 9.89 -14.90
CA ASP A 97 22.74 9.95 -15.97
C ASP A 97 21.36 10.39 -15.49
N VAL A 98 21.17 10.59 -14.18
CA VAL A 98 19.87 11.04 -13.61
C VAL A 98 19.40 12.36 -14.21
N ALA A 99 20.32 13.30 -14.45
CA ALA A 99 19.99 14.58 -15.10
C ALA A 99 19.58 14.40 -16.58
N ALA A 100 20.18 13.43 -17.27
CA ALA A 100 19.82 13.08 -18.64
C ALA A 100 18.43 12.41 -18.69
N LEU A 101 18.13 11.54 -17.73
CA LEU A 101 16.81 10.92 -17.56
C LEU A 101 15.73 11.99 -17.31
N LEU A 102 15.96 12.90 -16.34
CA LEU A 102 15.00 13.96 -16.01
C LEU A 102 14.71 14.91 -17.18
N SER A 103 15.71 15.17 -18.05
CA SER A 103 15.60 16.06 -19.21
C SER A 103 15.22 15.35 -20.51
N THR A 104 14.82 14.08 -20.43
CA THR A 104 14.39 13.30 -21.59
C THR A 104 12.98 13.72 -22.03
N PRO A 105 12.75 14.03 -23.32
CA PRO A 105 11.42 14.34 -23.83
C PRO A 105 10.43 13.24 -23.49
N GLY A 106 9.21 13.62 -23.08
CA GLY A 106 8.17 12.69 -22.68
C GLY A 106 8.24 12.25 -21.20
N VAL A 107 9.29 12.57 -20.45
CA VAL A 107 9.35 12.31 -19.00
C VAL A 107 8.62 13.41 -18.23
N LYS A 108 7.60 13.01 -17.45
CA LYS A 108 6.83 13.91 -16.57
C LYS A 108 7.46 14.05 -15.19
N ALA A 109 7.86 12.91 -14.63
CA ALA A 109 8.39 12.84 -13.28
C ALA A 109 9.30 11.64 -13.13
N ILE A 110 10.31 11.78 -12.27
CA ILE A 110 11.12 10.66 -11.79
C ILE A 110 11.05 10.63 -10.27
N ARG A 111 10.99 9.44 -9.70
CA ARG A 111 11.00 9.21 -8.25
C ARG A 111 11.97 8.06 -7.97
N PRO A 112 12.92 8.19 -7.04
CA PRO A 112 13.76 7.06 -6.66
C PRO A 112 12.87 5.96 -6.07
N VAL A 113 13.16 4.70 -6.42
CA VAL A 113 12.49 3.55 -5.81
C VAL A 113 12.91 3.46 -4.36
N THR A 114 11.94 3.26 -3.46
CA THR A 114 12.20 3.06 -2.04
C THR A 114 11.83 1.65 -1.58
N GLN A 115 12.50 1.20 -0.53
CA GLN A 115 12.22 -0.08 0.12
C GLN A 115 11.32 0.09 1.34
N PHE A 116 10.33 -0.79 1.46
CA PHE A 116 9.39 -0.90 2.55
C PHE A 116 9.69 -2.17 3.30
N GLN A 117 9.94 -2.05 4.60
CA GLN A 117 10.05 -3.22 5.45
C GLN A 117 8.67 -3.78 5.72
N ARG A 118 8.58 -5.12 5.73
CA ARG A 118 7.35 -5.79 6.13
C ARG A 118 6.98 -5.39 7.57
N PRO A 119 5.70 -5.14 7.87
CA PRO A 119 5.26 -4.91 9.25
C PRO A 119 5.64 -6.10 10.14
N ASN A 120 6.39 -5.82 11.21
CA ASN A 120 6.75 -6.83 12.20
C ASN A 120 5.69 -6.88 13.30
N PRO A 121 5.19 -8.08 13.67
CA PRO A 121 4.30 -8.21 14.80
C PRO A 121 4.98 -7.72 16.09
N VAL A 122 4.30 -6.85 16.84
CA VAL A 122 4.75 -6.43 18.18
C VAL A 122 4.52 -7.56 19.19
N PHE A 123 3.47 -8.33 18.97
CA PHE A 123 3.08 -9.47 19.80
C PHE A 123 2.60 -10.61 18.90
N THR A 124 3.09 -11.81 19.18
CA THR A 124 2.69 -13.03 18.48
C THR A 124 2.05 -13.98 19.48
N GLN A 125 0.84 -14.44 19.17
CA GLN A 125 0.12 -15.39 19.98
C GLN A 125 -0.41 -16.50 19.08
N SER A 126 -0.11 -17.74 19.45
CA SER A 126 -0.67 -18.92 18.82
C SER A 126 -1.80 -19.45 19.68
N VAL A 127 -2.95 -19.72 19.06
CA VAL A 127 -4.13 -20.28 19.72
C VAL A 127 -4.31 -21.71 19.23
N TYR A 128 -4.32 -22.68 20.13
CA TYR A 128 -4.42 -24.10 19.76
C TYR A 128 -5.86 -24.63 19.74
N GLY A 129 -6.82 -23.85 20.24
CA GLY A 129 -8.23 -24.14 20.12
C GLY A 129 -9.14 -23.13 20.81
N PRO A 130 -10.47 -23.27 20.67
CA PRO A 130 -11.44 -22.31 21.22
C PRO A 130 -11.45 -22.19 22.75
N LYS A 131 -10.91 -23.19 23.45
CA LYS A 131 -10.84 -23.25 24.92
C LYS A 131 -9.49 -22.78 25.47
N ASP A 132 -8.60 -22.32 24.59
CA ASP A 132 -7.31 -21.81 25.01
C ASP A 132 -7.52 -20.58 25.90
N PRO A 133 -6.94 -20.51 27.12
CA PRO A 133 -7.18 -19.40 28.07
C PRO A 133 -6.88 -18.01 27.52
N VAL A 134 -6.06 -17.94 26.47
CA VAL A 134 -5.68 -16.70 25.80
C VAL A 134 -6.75 -16.17 24.83
N VAL A 135 -7.78 -16.97 24.52
CA VAL A 135 -8.93 -16.53 23.71
C VAL A 135 -9.79 -15.59 24.56
N PRO A 136 -10.02 -14.33 24.13
CA PRO A 136 -10.86 -13.41 24.87
C PRO A 136 -12.29 -13.94 25.04
N VAL A 137 -12.89 -13.68 26.20
CA VAL A 137 -14.30 -14.04 26.47
C VAL A 137 -15.25 -13.30 25.52
N ASP A 138 -14.94 -12.05 25.16
CA ASP A 138 -15.64 -11.29 24.11
C ASP A 138 -14.75 -11.11 22.88
N THR A 139 -15.00 -11.94 21.86
CA THR A 139 -14.28 -11.91 20.57
C THR A 139 -14.82 -10.87 19.58
N GLN A 140 -15.87 -10.13 19.96
CA GLN A 140 -16.58 -9.18 19.10
C GLN A 140 -16.67 -7.77 19.71
N SER A 141 -15.90 -7.50 20.76
CA SER A 141 -15.87 -6.19 21.44
C SER A 141 -15.57 -5.05 20.48
N THR A 142 -14.60 -5.21 19.57
CA THR A 142 -14.29 -4.23 18.52
C THR A 142 -15.48 -3.97 17.61
N HIS A 143 -16.24 -5.01 17.22
CA HIS A 143 -17.43 -4.85 16.36
C HIS A 143 -18.51 -4.01 17.05
N LYS A 144 -18.71 -4.18 18.35
CA LYS A 144 -19.63 -3.33 19.14
C LYS A 144 -19.14 -1.90 19.24
N MET A 145 -17.84 -1.71 19.51
CA MET A 145 -17.23 -0.38 19.65
C MET A 145 -17.32 0.44 18.35
N THR A 146 -17.17 -0.20 17.20
CA THR A 146 -17.22 0.45 15.88
C THR A 146 -18.61 0.43 15.23
N GLY A 147 -19.60 -0.20 15.88
CA GLY A 147 -20.98 -0.29 15.40
C GLY A 147 -21.19 -1.28 14.24
N VAL A 148 -20.20 -2.15 13.96
CA VAL A 148 -20.30 -3.18 12.92
C VAL A 148 -21.40 -4.19 13.26
N ASP A 149 -21.59 -4.50 14.54
CA ASP A 149 -22.67 -5.36 15.04
C ASP A 149 -24.07 -4.86 14.59
N LYS A 150 -24.29 -3.54 14.64
CA LYS A 150 -25.54 -2.91 14.20
C LYS A 150 -25.72 -3.02 12.69
N VAL A 151 -24.64 -2.86 11.93
CA VAL A 151 -24.66 -2.97 10.46
C VAL A 151 -24.91 -4.42 10.02
N HIS A 152 -24.31 -5.39 10.71
CA HIS A 152 -24.57 -6.82 10.50
C HIS A 152 -26.03 -7.18 10.83
N ALA A 153 -26.61 -6.60 11.89
CA ALA A 153 -28.02 -6.81 12.23
C ALA A 153 -29.00 -6.30 11.16
N LEU A 154 -28.57 -5.36 10.31
CA LEU A 154 -29.32 -4.89 9.13
C LEU A 154 -29.10 -5.79 7.89
N GLY A 155 -28.31 -6.86 7.98
CA GLY A 155 -27.98 -7.74 6.87
C GLY A 155 -26.94 -7.17 5.91
N ILE A 156 -26.23 -6.11 6.28
CA ILE A 156 -25.18 -5.49 5.47
C ILE A 156 -23.85 -6.15 5.83
N THR A 157 -23.28 -6.89 4.89
CA THR A 157 -22.12 -7.76 5.14
C THR A 157 -20.94 -7.48 4.21
N GLY A 158 -21.07 -6.53 3.28
CA GLY A 158 -20.12 -6.31 2.18
C GLY A 158 -20.35 -7.22 0.97
N GLN A 159 -21.48 -7.92 0.91
CA GLN A 159 -21.85 -8.76 -0.25
C GLN A 159 -21.75 -7.97 -1.57
N GLY A 160 -21.08 -8.56 -2.57
CA GLY A 160 -20.89 -7.96 -3.89
C GLY A 160 -19.67 -7.04 -4.02
N ILE A 161 -19.03 -6.69 -2.90
CA ILE A 161 -17.79 -5.89 -2.89
C ILE A 161 -16.57 -6.81 -3.06
N LYS A 162 -15.63 -6.41 -3.91
CA LYS A 162 -14.32 -7.02 -4.09
C LYS A 162 -13.24 -6.18 -3.39
N ILE A 163 -12.47 -6.83 -2.53
CA ILE A 163 -11.43 -6.17 -1.74
C ILE A 163 -10.09 -6.85 -2.05
N GLY A 164 -9.16 -6.10 -2.64
CA GLY A 164 -7.80 -6.51 -2.87
C GLY A 164 -6.90 -6.20 -1.68
N ILE A 165 -6.24 -7.21 -1.15
CA ILE A 165 -5.32 -7.11 0.00
C ILE A 165 -3.90 -7.19 -0.55
N ILE A 166 -3.20 -6.05 -0.53
CA ILE A 166 -1.80 -5.93 -0.96
C ILE A 166 -0.91 -6.09 0.29
N ASP A 167 -0.34 -7.28 0.48
CA ASP A 167 0.32 -7.68 1.72
C ASP A 167 1.25 -8.89 1.51
N THR A 168 1.49 -9.72 2.52
CA THR A 168 2.27 -10.97 2.47
C THR A 168 1.53 -12.13 1.80
N GLY A 169 0.36 -11.88 1.23
CA GLY A 169 -0.55 -12.90 0.71
C GLY A 169 -1.67 -13.25 1.69
N ILE A 170 -2.41 -14.31 1.39
CA ILE A 170 -3.48 -14.82 2.25
C ILE A 170 -3.37 -16.34 2.33
N ASP A 171 -3.39 -16.89 3.55
CA ASP A 171 -3.66 -18.31 3.76
C ASP A 171 -5.13 -18.59 3.45
N TYR A 172 -5.43 -18.74 2.17
CA TYR A 172 -6.76 -19.09 1.69
C TYR A 172 -7.17 -20.52 2.07
N THR A 173 -6.25 -21.35 2.57
CA THR A 173 -6.57 -22.70 3.06
C THR A 173 -7.21 -22.66 4.45
N HIS A 174 -7.07 -21.53 5.16
CA HIS A 174 -7.67 -21.33 6.47
C HIS A 174 -9.21 -21.48 6.42
N PRO A 175 -9.84 -22.28 7.31
CA PRO A 175 -11.29 -22.52 7.29
C PRO A 175 -12.14 -21.25 7.38
N SER A 176 -11.75 -20.31 8.25
CA SER A 176 -12.44 -19.01 8.37
C SER A 176 -12.29 -18.12 7.12
N LEU A 177 -11.35 -18.41 6.21
CA LEU A 177 -11.15 -17.68 4.96
C LEU A 177 -11.63 -18.46 3.73
N GLY A 178 -12.45 -19.49 3.93
CA GLY A 178 -13.17 -20.19 2.87
C GLY A 178 -12.55 -21.49 2.40
N ALA A 179 -11.43 -21.94 3.00
CA ALA A 179 -10.78 -23.22 2.71
C ALA A 179 -10.63 -23.49 1.20
N GLY A 180 -10.04 -22.53 0.49
CA GLY A 180 -9.70 -22.65 -0.92
C GLY A 180 -9.52 -21.30 -1.61
N PHE A 181 -8.97 -21.39 -2.82
CA PHE A 181 -8.64 -20.27 -3.69
C PHE A 181 -9.40 -20.36 -5.01
N GLY A 182 -9.81 -19.21 -5.54
CA GLY A 182 -10.40 -19.10 -6.87
C GLY A 182 -11.93 -18.98 -6.88
N LYS A 183 -12.52 -19.19 -8.06
CA LYS A 183 -13.96 -18.97 -8.31
C LYS A 183 -14.83 -19.76 -7.32
N GLY A 184 -15.78 -19.07 -6.69
CA GLY A 184 -16.71 -19.66 -5.73
C GLY A 184 -16.15 -19.82 -4.31
N LYS A 185 -14.91 -19.37 -4.07
CA LYS A 185 -14.31 -19.28 -2.73
C LYS A 185 -14.39 -17.85 -2.21
N LYS A 186 -14.06 -17.66 -0.93
CA LYS A 186 -13.96 -16.33 -0.31
C LYS A 186 -12.77 -15.55 -0.86
N VAL A 187 -11.60 -16.19 -0.98
CA VAL A 187 -10.46 -15.65 -1.72
C VAL A 187 -10.63 -16.02 -3.19
N ILE A 188 -11.16 -15.10 -3.98
CA ILE A 188 -11.63 -15.35 -5.36
C ILE A 188 -10.51 -15.35 -6.40
N GLY A 189 -9.34 -14.80 -6.06
CA GLY A 189 -8.20 -14.67 -6.96
C GLY A 189 -7.05 -13.94 -6.29
N GLY A 190 -6.02 -13.64 -7.07
CA GLY A 190 -4.81 -13.00 -6.56
C GLY A 190 -3.57 -13.33 -7.38
N TYR A 191 -2.44 -12.77 -6.96
CA TYR A 191 -1.15 -12.93 -7.62
C TYR A 191 0.01 -12.71 -6.65
N ASP A 192 1.07 -13.50 -6.80
CA ASP A 192 2.34 -13.27 -6.12
C ASP A 192 3.27 -12.51 -7.08
N PHE A 193 3.70 -11.33 -6.65
CA PHE A 193 4.58 -10.46 -7.43
C PHE A 193 6.05 -10.74 -7.20
N VAL A 194 6.40 -11.55 -6.20
CA VAL A 194 7.78 -11.60 -5.69
C VAL A 194 8.29 -13.01 -5.43
N GLY A 195 7.44 -13.95 -5.05
CA GLY A 195 7.82 -15.31 -4.67
C GLY A 195 8.43 -15.42 -3.28
N ASP A 196 8.54 -16.65 -2.78
CA ASP A 196 8.90 -16.94 -1.38
C ASP A 196 10.29 -16.46 -0.96
N ASN A 197 11.26 -16.56 -1.86
CA ASN A 197 12.67 -16.23 -1.60
C ASN A 197 12.97 -14.74 -1.71
N TYR A 198 11.98 -13.89 -2.02
CA TYR A 198 12.20 -12.47 -2.14
C TYR A 198 12.46 -11.83 -0.77
N ASP A 199 13.53 -11.05 -0.66
CA ASP A 199 13.93 -10.34 0.56
C ASP A 199 13.92 -8.81 0.41
N GLY A 200 13.48 -8.32 -0.76
CA GLY A 200 13.51 -6.90 -1.11
C GLY A 200 14.79 -6.47 -1.81
N THR A 201 15.80 -7.33 -1.96
CA THR A 201 17.09 -7.00 -2.59
C THR A 201 17.44 -7.87 -3.80
N ASN A 202 16.84 -9.05 -3.89
CA ASN A 202 16.98 -9.97 -5.02
C ASN A 202 15.91 -9.74 -6.11
N THR A 203 16.11 -10.34 -7.29
CA THR A 203 15.12 -10.27 -8.36
C THR A 203 13.84 -11.01 -7.97
N PRO A 204 12.64 -10.39 -8.09
CA PRO A 204 11.38 -11.07 -7.81
C PRO A 204 11.13 -12.22 -8.78
N VAL A 205 10.46 -13.27 -8.31
CA VAL A 205 10.02 -14.42 -9.10
C VAL A 205 8.50 -14.56 -8.97
N PRO A 206 7.72 -13.81 -9.79
CA PRO A 206 6.27 -13.79 -9.69
C PRO A 206 5.62 -15.13 -10.06
N ASP A 207 4.49 -15.44 -9.43
CA ASP A 207 3.67 -16.61 -9.76
C ASP A 207 2.17 -16.40 -9.42
N HIS A 208 1.34 -17.41 -9.72
CA HIS A 208 -0.11 -17.35 -9.52
C HIS A 208 -0.59 -17.80 -8.13
N ASN A 209 0.33 -18.01 -7.18
CA ASN A 209 0.08 -18.56 -5.86
C ASN A 209 0.39 -17.54 -4.75
N PRO A 210 -0.54 -16.63 -4.42
CA PRO A 210 -0.36 -15.63 -3.37
C PRO A 210 -0.60 -16.20 -1.96
N LEU A 211 -0.31 -17.48 -1.74
CA LEU A 211 -0.49 -18.13 -0.44
C LEU A 211 0.45 -17.49 0.58
N ASP A 212 -0.07 -17.18 1.77
CA ASP A 212 0.78 -16.78 2.89
C ASP A 212 1.07 -17.99 3.77
N GLN A 213 2.30 -18.52 3.65
CA GLN A 213 2.77 -19.73 4.31
C GLN A 213 3.86 -19.47 5.36
N CYS A 214 4.27 -18.22 5.57
CA CYS A 214 5.46 -17.92 6.38
C CYS A 214 5.39 -16.59 7.15
N ALA A 215 4.61 -15.61 6.72
CA ALA A 215 4.57 -14.29 7.36
C ALA A 215 3.33 -14.12 8.25
N GLY A 216 2.16 -14.50 7.74
CA GLY A 216 0.87 -14.44 8.44
C GLY A 216 0.22 -13.05 8.54
N HIS A 217 0.92 -11.97 8.18
CA HIS A 217 0.42 -10.59 8.33
C HIS A 217 -0.81 -10.36 7.43
N GLY A 218 -0.72 -10.66 6.13
CA GLY A 218 -1.81 -10.54 5.19
C GLY A 218 -2.98 -11.47 5.50
N THR A 219 -2.72 -12.69 6.00
CA THR A 219 -3.77 -13.58 6.53
C THR A 219 -4.53 -12.96 7.70
N HIS A 220 -3.81 -12.32 8.62
CA HIS A 220 -4.41 -11.63 9.76
C HIS A 220 -5.27 -10.43 9.31
N VAL A 221 -4.78 -9.62 8.37
CA VAL A 221 -5.53 -8.52 7.73
C VAL A 221 -6.79 -9.05 7.04
N ALA A 222 -6.68 -10.13 6.28
CA ALA A 222 -7.81 -10.79 5.62
C ALA A 222 -8.85 -11.29 6.63
N GLY A 223 -8.41 -11.77 7.80
CA GLY A 223 -9.29 -12.16 8.91
C GLY A 223 -10.13 -10.99 9.43
N ILE A 224 -9.49 -9.85 9.70
CA ILE A 224 -10.16 -8.60 10.15
C ILE A 224 -11.23 -8.18 9.13
N ILE A 225 -10.88 -8.22 7.84
CA ILE A 225 -11.78 -7.77 6.77
C ILE A 225 -12.91 -8.77 6.56
N GLY A 226 -12.60 -10.06 6.45
CA GLY A 226 -13.48 -10.99 5.76
C GLY A 226 -13.61 -12.37 6.39
N ALA A 227 -13.18 -12.65 7.63
CA ALA A 227 -13.40 -13.97 8.23
C ALA A 227 -14.89 -14.37 8.22
N ASN A 228 -15.19 -15.57 7.75
CA ASN A 228 -16.54 -16.14 7.76
C ASN A 228 -17.05 -16.29 9.20
N PRO A 229 -18.32 -15.90 9.50
CA PRO A 229 -18.93 -16.16 10.80
C PRO A 229 -19.17 -17.65 11.03
N GLY A 230 -19.52 -18.03 12.26
CA GLY A 230 -19.84 -19.42 12.62
C GLY A 230 -18.63 -20.35 12.72
N ASN A 231 -17.40 -19.80 12.72
CA ASN A 231 -16.20 -20.55 13.03
C ASN A 231 -16.09 -20.85 14.53
N ALA A 232 -15.16 -21.76 14.88
CA ALA A 232 -14.99 -22.24 16.24
C ALA A 232 -14.58 -21.17 17.26
N PHE A 233 -14.09 -20.01 16.82
CA PHE A 233 -13.68 -18.88 17.67
C PHE A 233 -14.75 -17.79 17.78
N ASN A 234 -15.92 -17.98 17.16
CA ASN A 234 -17.02 -17.01 17.15
C ASN A 234 -16.60 -15.61 16.64
N ILE A 235 -15.59 -15.54 15.77
CA ILE A 235 -15.16 -14.29 15.12
C ILE A 235 -15.86 -14.10 13.77
N SER A 236 -15.87 -12.87 13.28
CA SER A 236 -16.28 -12.52 11.92
C SER A 236 -15.44 -11.36 11.44
N GLY A 237 -15.24 -11.24 10.14
CA GLY A 237 -14.70 -10.05 9.53
C GLY A 237 -15.74 -8.93 9.46
N VAL A 238 -15.27 -7.69 9.36
CA VAL A 238 -16.12 -6.49 9.22
C VAL A 238 -17.04 -6.61 8.01
N ALA A 239 -16.49 -7.05 6.87
CA ALA A 239 -17.17 -7.27 5.61
C ALA A 239 -17.13 -8.77 5.22
N TYR A 240 -17.63 -9.65 6.09
CA TYR A 240 -17.56 -11.10 5.88
C TYR A 240 -18.26 -11.62 4.61
N GLY A 241 -19.17 -10.86 4.01
CA GLY A 241 -19.80 -11.17 2.72
C GLY A 241 -18.99 -10.72 1.48
N ALA A 242 -17.91 -9.96 1.67
CA ALA A 242 -17.06 -9.51 0.57
C ALA A 242 -16.23 -10.65 -0.02
N SER A 243 -15.88 -10.49 -1.31
CA SER A 243 -14.91 -11.31 -2.00
C SER A 243 -13.51 -10.71 -1.83
N LEU A 244 -12.53 -11.55 -1.51
CA LEU A 244 -11.15 -11.10 -1.28
C LEU A 244 -10.25 -11.50 -2.45
N SER A 245 -9.32 -10.63 -2.82
CA SER A 245 -8.19 -10.96 -3.69
C SER A 245 -6.87 -10.80 -2.95
N ALA A 246 -5.96 -11.75 -3.11
CA ALA A 246 -4.65 -11.74 -2.46
C ALA A 246 -3.56 -11.21 -3.41
N TYR A 247 -2.96 -10.06 -3.11
CA TYR A 247 -1.83 -9.52 -3.87
C TYR A 247 -0.59 -9.58 -2.99
N ARG A 248 0.23 -10.62 -3.19
CA ARG A 248 1.41 -10.88 -2.37
C ARG A 248 2.60 -10.10 -2.91
N ILE A 249 3.13 -9.18 -2.11
CA ILE A 249 4.25 -8.29 -2.47
C ILE A 249 5.48 -8.46 -1.58
N PHE A 250 5.39 -9.33 -0.56
CA PHE A 250 6.50 -9.68 0.31
C PHE A 250 6.79 -11.17 0.19
N GLY A 251 8.08 -11.54 0.21
CA GLY A 251 8.48 -12.92 0.43
C GLY A 251 8.44 -13.30 1.91
N CYS A 252 9.10 -14.40 2.27
CA CYS A 252 9.10 -14.89 3.64
C CYS A 252 9.95 -14.04 4.60
N THR A 253 10.84 -13.19 4.08
CA THR A 253 11.73 -12.32 4.86
C THR A 253 11.87 -10.96 4.19
N GLY A 254 12.45 -10.00 4.92
CA GLY A 254 12.84 -8.72 4.34
C GLY A 254 11.68 -7.79 3.99
N GLY A 255 11.84 -7.06 2.89
CA GLY A 255 10.95 -5.99 2.47
C GLY A 255 10.44 -6.12 1.04
N THR A 256 9.95 -5.02 0.51
CA THR A 256 9.48 -4.88 -0.87
C THR A 256 9.78 -3.50 -1.42
N GLU A 257 9.77 -3.35 -2.73
CA GLU A 257 10.10 -2.12 -3.42
C GLU A 257 8.86 -1.42 -3.99
N ASP A 258 8.92 -0.09 -4.13
CA ASP A 258 7.80 0.72 -4.65
C ASP A 258 7.25 0.23 -6.00
N ASP A 259 8.11 -0.25 -6.90
CA ASP A 259 7.69 -0.74 -8.21
C ASP A 259 6.80 -1.99 -8.12
N VAL A 260 7.09 -2.88 -7.17
CA VAL A 260 6.24 -4.03 -6.86
C VAL A 260 4.88 -3.58 -6.30
N ILE A 261 4.88 -2.59 -5.39
CA ILE A 261 3.65 -2.04 -4.82
C ILE A 261 2.79 -1.38 -5.92
N ILE A 262 3.41 -0.61 -6.82
CA ILE A 262 2.72 0.00 -7.96
C ILE A 262 2.14 -1.07 -8.87
N ASP A 263 2.88 -2.14 -9.20
CA ASP A 263 2.38 -3.24 -10.03
C ASP A 263 1.14 -3.90 -9.39
N ALA A 264 1.15 -4.12 -8.07
CA ALA A 264 0.02 -4.66 -7.33
C ALA A 264 -1.21 -3.73 -7.33
N LEU A 265 -1.01 -2.42 -7.12
CA LEU A 265 -2.06 -1.42 -7.21
C LEU A 265 -2.72 -1.40 -8.60
N LEU A 266 -1.89 -1.39 -9.66
CA LEU A 266 -2.39 -1.35 -11.04
C LEU A 266 -3.11 -2.62 -11.42
N ARG A 267 -2.60 -3.79 -11.02
CA ARG A 267 -3.29 -5.06 -11.23
C ARG A 267 -4.63 -5.11 -10.51
N GLY A 268 -4.68 -4.67 -9.25
CA GLY A 268 -5.91 -4.56 -8.49
C GLY A 268 -6.95 -3.69 -9.18
N PHE A 269 -6.53 -2.53 -9.70
CA PHE A 269 -7.40 -1.68 -10.51
C PHE A 269 -7.90 -2.38 -11.78
N GLN A 270 -7.01 -3.02 -12.54
CA GLN A 270 -7.36 -3.73 -13.78
C GLN A 270 -8.30 -4.93 -13.55
N GLU A 271 -8.16 -5.62 -12.42
CA GLU A 271 -9.05 -6.71 -12.01
C GLU A 271 -10.39 -6.22 -11.43
N GLY A 272 -10.58 -4.89 -11.35
CA GLY A 272 -11.81 -4.25 -10.93
C GLY A 272 -12.12 -4.48 -9.46
N GLN A 273 -11.10 -4.37 -8.59
CA GLN A 273 -11.30 -4.32 -7.14
C GLN A 273 -12.00 -3.01 -6.77
N ASP A 274 -13.01 -3.09 -5.89
CA ASP A 274 -13.73 -1.91 -5.40
C ASP A 274 -12.93 -1.17 -4.32
N ILE A 275 -12.14 -1.94 -3.55
CA ILE A 275 -11.28 -1.44 -2.48
C ILE A 275 -9.92 -2.12 -2.60
N LEU A 276 -8.85 -1.34 -2.50
CA LEU A 276 -7.49 -1.83 -2.31
C LEU A 276 -7.01 -1.40 -0.93
N THR A 277 -6.51 -2.33 -0.14
CA THR A 277 -5.93 -2.07 1.19
C THR A 277 -4.45 -2.41 1.20
N LEU A 278 -3.68 -1.55 1.86
CA LEU A 278 -2.24 -1.66 2.03
C LEU A 278 -1.95 -1.46 3.51
N SER A 279 -1.92 -2.54 4.28
CA SER A 279 -1.63 -2.50 5.72
C SER A 279 -0.13 -2.44 5.99
N LEU A 280 0.56 -1.61 5.21
CA LEU A 280 2.00 -1.39 5.25
C LEU A 280 2.25 0.11 5.24
N GLY A 281 3.44 0.49 5.66
CA GLY A 281 3.79 1.89 5.68
C GLY A 281 5.19 2.09 6.20
N VAL A 282 5.56 3.35 6.20
CA VAL A 282 6.85 3.83 6.69
C VAL A 282 6.58 4.91 7.72
N SER A 283 7.52 5.12 8.64
CA SER A 283 7.44 6.20 9.63
C SER A 283 7.52 7.57 8.92
N ARG A 284 6.35 8.08 8.52
CA ARG A 284 6.15 9.47 8.13
C ARG A 284 5.18 10.09 9.12
N GLY A 285 5.56 11.26 9.64
CA GLY A 285 4.63 12.13 10.33
C GLY A 285 3.50 12.52 9.37
N TRP A 286 2.28 12.60 9.93
CA TRP A 286 1.12 13.19 9.29
C TRP A 286 1.35 14.70 9.06
#